data_AF-A0A8J7HUT6-F1
#
_entry.id   AF-A0A8J7HUT6-F1
#
_cell.length_a   1.000
_cell.length_b   1.000
_cell.length_c   1.000
_cell.angle_alpha   90.00
_cell.angle_beta   90.00
_cell.angle_gamma   90.00
#
_symmetry.space_group_name_H-M   'P 1'
#
loop_
_entity.id
_entity.type
_entity.pdbx_description
1 polymer ?
#
loop_
_entity_poly.entity_id
_entity_poly.type
_entity_poly.pdbx_seq_one_letter_code
_entity_poly.pdbx_strand_id
1 'polypeptide(L)'
;MINIKDNLELVLTIVGLIGIVFRIAQVKADIESSIDKVKDDLKDEIRFISTTLQVGQAKSEAKKEMIEYYLNDLYYQIDHKFIRAWEEIKELQKFLQKDGFIIRAKTYTPPPERAKIKIDGV
;
A
#
# COMPACT_ATOMS: atom_id res chain seq x y z
N MET A 1 -67.80 43.79 -27.34
CA MET A 1 -68.16 42.40 -27.06
C MET A 1 -66.85 41.66 -26.83
N ILE A 2 -66.55 41.24 -25.61
CA ILE A 2 -65.26 40.61 -25.27
C ILE A 2 -65.16 39.29 -26.04
N ASN A 3 -64.10 39.13 -26.84
CA ASN A 3 -63.87 37.93 -27.63
C ASN A 3 -63.31 36.83 -26.72
N ILE A 4 -64.20 35.99 -26.18
CA ILE A 4 -63.88 34.94 -25.20
C ILE A 4 -62.75 34.02 -25.70
N LYS A 5 -62.67 33.80 -27.01
CA LYS A 5 -61.63 32.97 -27.63
C LYS A 5 -60.22 33.56 -27.41
N ASP A 6 -60.06 34.86 -27.65
CA ASP A 6 -58.76 35.54 -27.53
C ASP A 6 -58.27 35.55 -26.07
N ASN A 7 -59.19 35.72 -25.11
CA ASN A 7 -58.87 35.63 -23.69
C ASN A 7 -58.48 34.20 -23.26
N LEU A 8 -59.14 33.17 -23.80
CA LEU A 8 -58.81 31.78 -23.50
C LEU A 8 -57.41 31.41 -24.02
N GLU A 9 -57.07 31.86 -25.23
CA GLU A 9 -55.76 31.65 -25.85
C GLU A 9 -54.64 32.37 -25.08
N LEU A 10 -54.90 33.58 -24.60
CA LEU A 10 -53.99 34.31 -23.71
C LEU A 10 -53.74 33.54 -22.40
N VAL A 11 -54.81 33.04 -21.75
CA VAL A 11 -54.69 32.25 -20.51
C VAL A 11 -53.93 30.96 -20.75
N LEU A 12 -54.21 30.23 -21.83
CA LEU A 12 -53.50 29.01 -22.21
C LEU A 12 -52.00 29.27 -22.43
N THR A 13 -51.66 30.39 -23.06
CA THR A 13 -50.27 30.79 -23.31
C THR A 13 -49.54 31.08 -21.99
N ILE A 14 -50.18 31.79 -21.06
CA ILE A 14 -49.62 32.09 -19.74
C ILE A 14 -49.42 30.80 -18.94
N VAL A 15 -50.40 29.91 -18.92
CA VAL A 15 -50.30 28.60 -18.23
C VAL A 15 -49.20 27.74 -18.85
N GLY A 16 -49.06 27.75 -20.18
CA GLY A 16 -47.97 27.08 -20.89
C GLY A 16 -46.59 27.61 -20.48
N LEU A 17 -46.44 28.93 -20.38
CA LEU A 17 -45.20 29.56 -19.92
C LEU A 17 -44.86 29.16 -18.48
N ILE A 18 -45.85 29.18 -17.57
CA ILE A 18 -45.66 28.74 -16.18
C ILE A 18 -45.22 27.28 -16.13
N GLY A 19 -45.84 26.40 -16.93
CA GLY A 19 -45.48 25.00 -17.03
C GLY A 19 -44.04 24.77 -17.49
N ILE A 20 -43.57 25.55 -18.48
CA ILE A 20 -42.18 25.49 -18.96
C ILE A 20 -41.21 25.91 -17.85
N VAL A 21 -41.49 27.03 -17.16
CA VAL A 21 -40.63 27.52 -16.07
C VAL A 21 -40.53 26.49 -14.95
N PHE A 22 -41.67 25.89 -14.56
CA PHE A 22 -41.69 24.85 -13.54
C PHE A 22 -40.85 23.63 -13.94
N ARG A 23 -40.97 23.20 -15.19
CA ARG A 23 -40.21 22.06 -15.70
C ARG A 23 -38.70 22.34 -15.74
N ILE A 24 -38.29 23.56 -16.10
CA ILE A 24 -36.88 23.97 -16.05
C ILE A 24 -36.37 23.94 -14.61
N ALA A 25 -37.14 24.47 -13.66
CA ALA A 25 -36.78 24.46 -12.25
C ALA A 25 -36.62 23.04 -11.71
N GLN A 26 -37.55 22.14 -12.06
CA GLN A 26 -37.49 20.74 -11.68
C GLN A 26 -36.24 20.04 -12.24
N VAL A 27 -35.98 20.19 -13.55
CA VAL A 27 -34.78 19.60 -14.19
C VAL A 27 -33.50 20.13 -13.54
N LYS A 28 -33.45 21.42 -13.19
CA LYS A 28 -32.29 21.99 -12.50
C LYS A 28 -32.09 21.36 -11.13
N ALA A 29 -33.15 21.19 -10.34
CA ALA A 29 -33.09 20.56 -9.03
C ALA A 29 -32.66 19.08 -9.12
N ASP A 30 -33.16 18.36 -10.12
CA ASP A 30 -32.78 16.95 -10.35
C ASP A 30 -31.30 16.83 -10.75
N ILE A 31 -30.79 17.75 -11.56
CA ILE A 31 -29.37 17.83 -11.93
C ILE A 31 -28.52 18.09 -10.68
N GLU A 32 -28.86 19.10 -9.88
CA GLU A 32 -28.12 19.43 -8.66
C GLU A 32 -28.10 18.24 -7.68
N SER A 33 -29.25 17.60 -7.46
CA SER A 33 -29.36 16.39 -6.63
C SER A 33 -28.51 15.24 -7.15
N SER A 34 -28.46 15.04 -8.47
CA SER A 34 -27.64 13.99 -9.08
C SER A 34 -26.14 14.28 -8.93
N ILE A 35 -25.74 15.56 -9.06
CA ILE A 35 -24.35 15.98 -8.85
C ILE A 35 -23.94 15.74 -7.40
N ASP A 36 -24.77 16.11 -6.43
CA ASP A 36 -24.45 15.90 -5.02
C ASP A 36 -24.31 14.42 -4.67
N LYS A 37 -25.18 13.56 -5.21
CA LYS A 37 -25.06 12.10 -5.04
C LYS A 37 -23.74 11.58 -5.59
N VAL A 38 -23.39 11.93 -6.83
CA VAL A 38 -22.12 11.49 -7.45
C VAL A 38 -20.92 12.00 -6.66
N LYS A 39 -20.98 13.22 -6.14
CA LYS A 39 -19.93 13.80 -5.31
C LYS A 39 -19.75 13.03 -3.99
N ASP A 40 -20.85 12.65 -3.35
CA ASP A 40 -20.81 11.88 -2.10
C ASP A 40 -20.30 10.45 -2.36
N ASP A 41 -20.78 9.79 -3.41
CA ASP A 41 -20.32 8.46 -3.82
C ASP A 41 -18.80 8.45 -4.11
N LEU A 42 -18.31 9.43 -4.88
CA LEU A 42 -16.88 9.57 -5.17
C LEU A 42 -16.06 9.83 -3.90
N LYS A 43 -16.59 10.63 -2.97
CA LYS A 43 -15.89 10.94 -1.73
C LYS A 43 -15.76 9.69 -0.84
N ASP A 44 -16.79 8.87 -0.79
CA ASP A 44 -16.78 7.63 -0.03
C ASP A 44 -15.87 6.58 -0.68
N GLU A 45 -15.86 6.48 -2.01
CA GLU A 45 -14.94 5.61 -2.73
C GLU A 45 -13.47 6.02 -2.55
N ILE A 46 -13.17 7.33 -2.61
CA ILE A 46 -11.82 7.85 -2.33
C ILE A 46 -11.39 7.50 -0.90
N ARG A 47 -12.28 7.65 0.09
CA ARG A 47 -11.99 7.29 1.49
C ARG A 47 -11.72 5.80 1.64
N PHE A 48 -12.52 4.97 0.99
CA PHE A 48 -12.35 3.53 0.99
C PHE A 48 -11.01 3.11 0.38
N ILE A 49 -10.66 3.65 -0.78
CA ILE A 49 -9.39 3.39 -1.46
C ILE A 49 -8.22 3.87 -0.60
N SER A 50 -8.30 5.09 -0.05
CA SER A 50 -7.25 5.65 0.80
C SER A 50 -6.99 4.78 2.03
N THR A 51 -8.05 4.33 2.70
CA THR A 51 -7.94 3.44 3.86
C THR A 51 -7.34 2.09 3.46
N THR A 52 -7.80 1.51 2.35
CA THR A 52 -7.29 0.23 1.84
C THR A 52 -5.80 0.32 1.48
N LEU A 53 -5.37 1.43 0.88
CA LEU A 53 -3.99 1.68 0.53
C LEU A 53 -3.11 1.84 1.78
N GLN A 54 -3.56 2.60 2.79
CA GLN A 54 -2.85 2.73 4.07
C GLN A 54 -2.68 1.36 4.78
N VAL A 55 -3.75 0.56 4.83
CA VAL A 55 -3.69 -0.79 5.40
C VAL A 55 -2.76 -1.69 4.59
N GLY A 56 -2.76 -1.56 3.26
CA GLY A 56 -1.86 -2.27 2.36
C GLY A 56 -0.39 -1.91 2.60
N GLN A 57 -0.08 -0.62 2.72
CA GLN A 57 1.26 -0.13 3.04
C GLN A 57 1.74 -0.65 4.39
N ALA A 58 0.92 -0.53 5.45
CA ALA A 58 1.27 -1.04 6.77
C ALA A 58 1.53 -2.56 6.77
N LYS A 59 0.74 -3.34 6.02
CA LYS A 59 0.98 -4.79 5.85
C LYS A 59 2.28 -5.07 5.09
N SER A 60 2.62 -4.25 4.10
CA SER A 60 3.86 -4.39 3.33
C SER A 60 5.08 -4.09 4.20
N GLU A 61 5.04 -3.02 4.99
CA GLU A 61 6.09 -2.66 5.95
C GLU A 61 6.27 -3.75 7.01
N ALA A 62 5.17 -4.25 7.60
CA ALA A 62 5.24 -5.34 8.57
C ALA A 62 5.84 -6.62 7.97
N LYS A 63 5.51 -6.95 6.72
CA LYS A 63 6.14 -8.08 6.01
C LYS A 63 7.63 -7.87 5.79
N LYS A 64 8.04 -6.66 5.39
CA LYS A 64 9.45 -6.30 5.22
C LYS A 64 10.21 -6.49 6.53
N GLU A 65 9.71 -5.94 7.63
CA GLU A 65 10.32 -6.11 8.96
C GLU A 65 10.44 -7.59 9.33
N MET A 66 9.37 -8.37 9.16
CA MET A 66 9.40 -9.80 9.45
C MET A 66 10.45 -10.56 8.64
N ILE A 67 10.59 -10.23 7.36
CA ILE A 67 11.62 -10.81 6.49
C ILE A 67 13.02 -10.39 6.94
N GLU A 68 13.24 -9.12 7.28
CA GLU A 68 14.52 -8.64 7.79
C GLU A 68 14.90 -9.35 9.10
N TYR A 69 13.97 -9.52 10.04
CA TYR A 69 14.21 -10.28 11.27
C TYR A 69 14.56 -11.74 10.98
N TYR A 70 13.78 -12.40 10.12
CA TYR A 70 14.00 -13.80 9.77
C TYR A 70 15.35 -14.02 9.07
N LEU A 71 15.72 -13.16 8.12
CA LEU A 71 17.01 -13.23 7.45
C LEU A 71 18.15 -13.02 8.45
N ASN A 72 18.05 -12.01 9.32
CA ASN A 72 19.07 -11.74 10.33
C ASN A 72 19.24 -12.93 11.30
N ASP A 73 18.15 -13.58 11.71
CA ASP A 73 18.22 -14.78 12.56
C ASP A 73 18.86 -15.97 11.84
N LEU A 74 18.47 -16.24 10.58
CA LEU A 74 19.11 -17.28 9.77
C LEU A 74 20.62 -17.04 9.60
N TYR A 75 21.02 -15.80 9.27
CA TYR A 75 22.43 -15.44 9.17
C TYR A 75 23.17 -15.69 10.49
N TYR A 76 22.57 -15.33 11.63
CA TYR A 76 23.16 -15.57 12.95
C TYR A 76 23.37 -17.06 13.24
N GLN A 77 22.36 -17.90 12.96
CA GLN A 77 22.45 -19.35 13.15
C GLN A 77 23.51 -19.99 12.25
N ILE A 78 23.59 -19.54 10.99
CA ILE A 78 24.58 -20.02 10.02
C ILE A 78 25.99 -19.65 10.49
N ASP A 79 26.21 -18.39 10.86
CA ASP A 79 27.52 -17.91 11.32
C ASP A 79 28.00 -18.68 12.57
N HIS A 80 27.10 -18.91 13.54
CA HIS A 80 27.44 -19.70 14.74
C HIS A 80 27.84 -21.14 14.41
N LYS A 81 27.17 -21.77 13.45
CA LYS A 81 27.51 -23.12 13.01
C LYS A 81 28.87 -23.16 12.30
N PHE A 82 29.16 -22.17 11.45
CA PHE A 82 30.45 -22.07 10.76
C PHE A 82 31.61 -21.79 11.72
N ILE A 83 31.44 -20.88 12.67
CA ILE A 83 32.45 -20.59 13.69
C ILE A 83 32.74 -21.86 14.50
N ARG A 84 31.70 -22.57 14.96
CA ARG A 84 31.87 -23.82 15.70
C ARG A 84 32.61 -24.89 14.89
N ALA A 85 32.19 -25.12 13.65
CA ALA A 85 32.86 -26.08 12.77
C ALA A 85 34.34 -25.70 12.53
N TRP A 86 34.63 -24.41 12.41
CA TRP A 86 35.99 -23.91 12.26
C TRP A 86 36.84 -24.09 13.51
N GLU A 87 36.26 -23.91 14.70
CA GLU A 87 36.92 -24.21 15.98
C GLU A 87 37.24 -25.70 16.10
N GLU A 88 36.32 -26.59 15.76
CA GLU A 88 36.55 -28.05 15.72
C GLU A 88 37.70 -28.41 14.75
N ILE A 89 37.71 -27.80 13.55
CA ILE A 89 38.81 -27.99 12.58
C ILE A 89 40.14 -27.49 13.15
N LYS A 90 40.16 -26.34 13.84
CA LYS A 90 41.37 -25.82 14.50
C LYS A 90 41.87 -26.76 15.59
N GLU A 91 40.97 -27.35 16.37
CA GLU A 91 41.32 -28.32 17.40
C GLU A 91 41.94 -29.58 16.80
N LEU A 92 41.33 -30.12 15.73
CA LEU A 92 41.89 -31.23 14.95
C LEU A 92 43.26 -30.88 14.37
N GLN A 93 43.42 -29.68 13.81
CA GLN A 93 44.70 -29.19 13.32
C GLN A 93 45.75 -29.11 14.42
N LYS A 94 45.40 -28.60 15.62
CA LYS A 94 46.31 -28.57 16.77
C LYS A 94 46.69 -29.97 17.24
N PHE A 95 45.75 -30.91 17.22
CA PHE A 95 46.01 -32.31 17.56
C PHE A 95 47.00 -32.94 16.55
N LEU A 96 46.75 -32.80 15.26
CA LEU A 96 47.62 -33.32 14.20
C LEU A 96 49.01 -32.66 14.18
N GLN A 97 49.10 -31.38 14.53
CA GLN A 97 50.39 -30.69 14.69
C GLN A 97 51.24 -31.26 15.83
N LYS A 98 50.61 -31.74 16.92
CA LYS A 98 51.34 -32.44 18.00
C LYS A 98 51.96 -33.75 17.52
N ASP A 99 51.34 -34.42 16.55
CA ASP A 99 51.84 -35.66 15.93
C ASP A 99 52.85 -35.40 14.80
N GLY A 100 53.34 -34.16 14.64
CA GLY A 100 54.37 -33.79 13.68
C GLY A 100 53.85 -33.35 12.31
N PHE A 101 52.54 -33.19 12.13
CA PHE A 101 51.94 -32.77 10.86
C PHE A 101 51.93 -31.23 10.71
N ILE A 102 52.67 -30.68 9.74
CA ILE A 102 52.79 -29.22 9.55
C ILE A 102 51.73 -28.71 8.56
N ILE A 103 50.67 -28.09 9.09
CA ILE A 103 49.62 -27.47 8.27
C ILE A 103 50.00 -26.03 7.89
N ARG A 104 50.07 -25.74 6.59
CA ARG A 104 50.26 -24.38 6.03
C ARG A 104 48.92 -23.77 5.60
N ALA A 105 48.02 -23.52 6.55
CA ALA A 105 46.74 -22.86 6.24
C ALA A 105 46.85 -21.34 6.46
N LYS A 106 46.28 -20.56 5.52
CA LYS A 106 46.12 -19.10 5.67
C LYS A 106 45.20 -18.81 6.84
N THR A 107 45.57 -17.84 7.67
CA THR A 107 44.77 -17.38 8.81
C THR A 107 43.38 -16.96 8.38
N TYR A 108 42.36 -17.61 8.94
CA TYR A 108 40.98 -17.18 8.80
C TYR A 108 40.81 -15.80 9.44
N THR A 109 40.45 -14.82 8.61
CA THR A 109 39.94 -13.54 9.08
C THR A 109 38.43 -13.70 9.26
N PRO A 110 37.87 -13.41 10.45
CA PRO A 110 36.43 -13.40 10.63
C PRO A 110 35.78 -12.45 9.61
N PRO A 111 34.57 -12.76 9.13
CA PRO A 111 33.86 -11.87 8.23
C PRO A 111 33.72 -10.47 8.85
N PRO A 112 33.76 -9.40 8.04
CA PRO A 112 33.64 -8.03 8.51
C PRO A 112 32.37 -7.80 9.35
N GLU A 113 32.44 -6.84 10.26
CA GLU A 113 31.33 -6.50 11.16
C GLU A 113 30.05 -6.14 10.38
N ARG A 114 28.93 -6.64 10.91
CA ARG A 114 27.64 -6.81 10.22
C ARG A 114 27.15 -5.55 9.49
N ALA A 115 27.00 -5.62 8.18
CA ALA A 115 26.05 -4.75 7.49
C ALA A 115 24.64 -5.28 7.81
N LYS A 116 23.87 -4.55 8.62
CA LYS A 116 22.44 -4.84 8.80
C LYS A 116 21.81 -4.85 7.40
N ILE A 117 21.28 -6.00 6.97
CA ILE A 117 20.56 -6.08 5.71
C ILE A 117 19.27 -5.29 5.90
N LYS A 118 19.25 -4.06 5.38
CA LYS A 118 18.05 -3.27 5.20
C LYS A 118 17.56 -3.50 3.80
N ILE A 119 16.31 -3.92 3.65
CA ILE A 119 15.68 -4.06 2.35
C ILE A 119 15.16 -2.67 1.96
N ASP A 120 16.03 -1.77 1.52
CA ASP A 120 15.60 -0.44 1.08
C ASP A 120 14.99 -0.52 -0.32
N GLY A 121 13.69 -0.20 -0.43
CA GLY A 121 13.00 0.01 -1.72
C GLY A 121 11.80 -0.91 -1.99
N VAL A 122 10.60 -0.32 -1.99
CA VAL A 122 9.56 -0.48 -3.02
C VAL A 122 9.05 0.92 -3.34
#